data_AF-A0A538KYF6-F1
#
_entry.id   AF-A0A538KYF6-F1
#
_cell.length_a   1.000
_cell.length_b   1.000
_cell.length_c   1.000
_cell.angle_alpha   90.00
_cell.angle_beta   90.00
_cell.angle_gamma   90.00
#
_symmetry.space_group_name_H-M   'P 1'
#
loop_
_entity.id
_entity.type
_entity.pdbx_description
1 polymer ?
#
loop_
_entity_poly.entity_id
_entity_poly.type
_entity_poly.pdbx_seq_one_letter_code
_entity_poly.pdbx_strand_id
1 'polypeptide(L)'
;MQTADAQRTPSFTLFANPDYFVTAGATSTGAATKFNCPNAASQAFVCVDYHFAWSHGDATDDIGRTWLGIAGPGIRQLGQTSSVWTDHTDIQPTMLALAGLSNDYTPDGRVITQFLKNGALPQGIHGHAAALTQLGVVYKEINAPFGPLSYDVLGASTRALTSGSGDPTDSTYNAISARIKSLTDDRDALAAQMRGVLNNAAFGGLVPTTSQIYDLASQGNTLLTRANQLGVGYSP
;
A
#
# COMPACT_ATOMS: atom_id res chain seq x y z
N MET A 1 -5.89 9.32 -0.01
CA MET A 1 -4.64 9.98 -0.44
C MET A 1 -4.21 10.92 0.68
N GLN A 2 -3.07 10.69 1.33
CA GLN A 2 -2.47 11.67 2.23
C GLN A 2 -1.51 12.50 1.37
N THR A 3 -1.83 13.77 1.17
CA THR A 3 -0.93 14.67 0.44
C THR A 3 -0.19 15.55 1.44
N ALA A 4 0.97 16.08 1.07
CA ALA A 4 1.66 17.10 1.88
C ALA A 4 0.89 18.45 1.93
N ASP A 5 -0.29 18.53 1.31
CA ASP A 5 -1.14 19.70 1.25
C ASP A 5 -2.40 19.47 2.11
N ALA A 6 -2.50 20.20 3.22
CA ALA A 6 -3.62 20.08 4.15
C ALA A 6 -4.97 20.37 3.50
N GLN A 7 -5.02 21.15 2.41
CA GLN A 7 -6.26 21.42 1.68
C GLN A 7 -6.70 20.26 0.79
N ARG A 8 -5.79 19.32 0.48
CA ARG A 8 -6.05 18.11 -0.31
C ARG A 8 -6.04 16.82 0.51
N THR A 9 -5.84 16.95 1.82
CA THR A 9 -5.84 15.83 2.74
C THR A 9 -7.18 15.78 3.48
N PRO A 10 -8.02 14.77 3.23
CA PRO A 10 -9.34 14.70 3.84
C PRO A 10 -9.24 14.27 5.31
N SER A 11 -10.16 14.76 6.14
CA SER A 11 -10.29 14.30 7.54
C SER A 11 -10.76 12.84 7.62
N PHE A 12 -11.51 12.36 6.63
CA PHE A 12 -11.93 10.97 6.47
C PHE A 12 -11.90 10.57 5.00
N THR A 13 -11.48 9.34 4.72
CA THR A 13 -11.66 8.71 3.41
C THR A 13 -12.57 7.50 3.62
N LEU A 14 -13.65 7.43 2.84
CA LEU A 14 -14.56 6.30 2.84
C LEU A 14 -14.19 5.37 1.70
N PHE A 15 -14.25 4.07 1.96
CA PHE A 15 -14.15 3.02 0.97
C PHE A 15 -15.47 2.26 0.95
N ALA A 16 -16.02 2.02 -0.24
CA ALA A 16 -17.24 1.26 -0.41
C ALA A 16 -16.97 -0.24 -0.27
N ASN A 17 -18.04 -1.00 -0.02
CA ASN A 17 -18.01 -2.44 -0.23
C ASN A 17 -17.80 -2.74 -1.72
N PRO A 18 -17.33 -3.96 -2.07
CA PRO A 18 -17.36 -4.43 -3.45
C PRO A 18 -18.75 -4.24 -4.08
N ASP A 19 -18.76 -3.98 -5.39
CA ASP A 19 -19.97 -3.78 -6.22
C ASP A 19 -20.80 -2.51 -5.90
N TYR A 20 -20.35 -1.64 -5.01
CA TYR A 20 -21.06 -0.41 -4.67
C TYR A 20 -20.43 0.79 -5.38
N PHE A 21 -21.24 1.56 -6.10
CA PHE A 21 -20.84 2.88 -6.59
C PHE A 21 -21.30 3.94 -5.59
N VAL A 22 -20.37 4.74 -5.07
CA VAL A 22 -20.66 5.80 -4.11
C VAL A 22 -20.62 7.16 -4.79
N THR A 23 -21.66 7.96 -4.57
CA THR A 23 -21.74 9.34 -5.07
C THR A 23 -21.93 10.32 -3.92
N ALA A 24 -21.39 11.53 -4.07
CA ALA A 24 -21.42 12.59 -3.07
C ALA A 24 -22.08 13.85 -3.64
N GLY A 25 -22.89 14.51 -2.82
CA GLY A 25 -23.59 15.73 -3.19
C GLY A 25 -22.68 16.95 -3.09
N ALA A 26 -22.64 17.76 -4.16
CA ALA A 26 -21.95 19.04 -4.18
C ALA A 26 -22.82 20.14 -4.81
N THR A 27 -22.68 21.36 -4.33
CA THR A 27 -23.23 22.55 -5.01
C THR A 27 -22.45 22.82 -6.31
N SER A 28 -22.95 23.74 -7.14
CA SER A 28 -22.22 24.21 -8.34
C SER A 28 -20.86 24.84 -8.04
N THR A 29 -20.64 25.26 -6.79
CA THR A 29 -19.37 25.80 -6.29
C THR A 29 -18.47 24.74 -5.63
N GLY A 30 -18.88 23.47 -5.63
CA GLY A 30 -18.13 22.35 -5.05
C GLY A 30 -18.29 22.18 -3.54
N ALA A 31 -19.18 22.94 -2.88
CA ALA A 31 -19.43 22.78 -1.46
C ALA A 31 -20.28 21.52 -1.19
N ALA A 32 -19.88 20.72 -0.20
CA ALA A 32 -20.62 19.52 0.18
C ALA A 32 -22.07 19.87 0.57
N THR A 33 -23.04 19.17 -0.02
CA THR A 33 -24.46 19.37 0.26
C THR A 33 -25.20 18.04 0.32
N LYS A 34 -26.31 18.01 1.03
CA LYS A 34 -27.20 16.85 0.99
C LYS A 34 -27.97 16.86 -0.33
N PHE A 35 -28.20 15.68 -0.88
CA PHE A 35 -28.99 15.47 -2.10
C PHE A 35 -29.94 14.29 -1.90
N ASN A 36 -30.91 14.15 -2.80
CA ASN A 36 -31.80 13.00 -2.78
C ASN A 36 -31.03 11.77 -3.24
N CYS A 37 -30.74 10.85 -2.32
CA CYS A 37 -30.20 9.55 -2.71
C CYS A 37 -31.24 8.83 -3.58
N PRO A 38 -30.81 8.06 -4.60
CA PRO A 38 -31.68 7.11 -5.29
C PRO A 38 -32.44 6.25 -4.26
N ASN A 39 -33.76 6.42 -4.17
CA ASN A 39 -34.68 5.69 -3.28
C ASN A 39 -34.50 5.85 -1.75
N ALA A 40 -33.79 6.87 -1.24
CA ALA A 40 -33.84 7.16 0.20
C ALA A 40 -34.96 8.16 0.54
N ALA A 41 -35.68 7.90 1.63
CA ALA A 41 -36.67 8.83 2.18
C ALA A 41 -36.03 10.13 2.74
N SER A 42 -34.71 10.13 2.93
CA SER A 42 -33.94 11.20 3.56
C SER A 42 -32.76 11.61 2.69
N GLN A 43 -32.44 12.91 2.69
CA GLN A 43 -31.26 13.42 2.02
C GLN A 43 -29.98 13.05 2.79
N ALA A 44 -28.92 12.68 2.07
CA ALA A 44 -27.61 12.40 2.64
C ALA A 44 -26.51 13.13 1.86
N PHE A 45 -25.32 13.26 2.46
CA PHE A 45 -24.14 13.82 1.79
C PHE A 45 -23.49 12.83 0.83
N VAL A 46 -23.60 11.53 1.13
CA VAL A 46 -23.00 10.41 0.39
C VAL A 46 -24.03 9.29 0.32
N CYS A 47 -24.21 8.68 -0.85
CA CYS A 47 -25.15 7.58 -1.07
C CYS A 47 -24.58 6.55 -2.04
N VAL A 48 -25.13 5.34 -2.00
CA VAL A 48 -24.90 4.32 -3.05
C VAL A 48 -25.79 4.64 -4.25
N ASP A 49 -25.21 4.72 -5.44
CA ASP A 49 -25.94 4.91 -6.69
C ASP A 49 -25.93 3.62 -7.51
N TYR A 50 -27.01 2.85 -7.40
CA TYR A 50 -27.17 1.55 -8.05
C TYR A 50 -27.35 1.65 -9.58
N HIS A 51 -27.44 2.85 -10.16
CA HIS A 51 -27.54 3.01 -11.61
C HIS A 51 -26.18 2.83 -12.32
N PHE A 52 -25.07 2.84 -11.57
CA PHE A 52 -23.73 2.58 -12.10
C PHE A 52 -23.28 1.17 -11.73
N ALA A 53 -23.02 0.36 -12.74
CA ALA A 53 -22.54 -1.02 -12.58
C ALA A 53 -21.01 -1.13 -12.49
N TRP A 54 -20.27 -0.03 -12.67
CA TRP A 54 -18.82 -0.01 -12.71
C TRP A 54 -18.27 1.14 -11.87
N SER A 55 -17.31 0.84 -11.00
CA SER A 55 -16.61 1.81 -10.17
C SER A 55 -15.10 1.60 -10.27
N HIS A 56 -14.35 2.70 -10.16
CA HIS A 56 -12.90 2.68 -9.99
C HIS A 56 -12.55 3.64 -8.85
N GLY A 57 -11.53 3.29 -8.05
CA GLY A 57 -11.04 4.15 -6.96
C GLY A 57 -11.32 3.64 -5.55
N ASP A 58 -11.88 2.43 -5.40
CA ASP A 58 -12.11 1.79 -4.12
C ASP A 58 -11.03 0.77 -3.72
N ALA A 59 -11.08 0.31 -2.46
CA ALA A 59 -10.09 -0.60 -1.88
C ALA A 59 -10.38 -2.09 -2.17
N THR A 60 -10.65 -2.46 -3.42
CA THR A 60 -11.03 -3.83 -3.82
C THR A 60 -9.97 -4.48 -4.73
N ASP A 61 -9.87 -5.81 -4.72
CA ASP A 61 -8.82 -6.54 -5.48
C ASP A 61 -9.01 -6.38 -7.00
N ASP A 62 -10.25 -6.31 -7.50
CA ASP A 62 -10.54 -6.10 -8.92
C ASP A 62 -10.10 -4.71 -9.44
N ILE A 63 -9.93 -3.73 -8.55
CA ILE A 63 -9.39 -2.40 -8.85
C ILE A 63 -7.88 -2.36 -8.62
N GLY A 64 -7.42 -2.90 -7.48
CA GLY A 64 -6.02 -2.82 -7.05
C GLY A 64 -5.06 -3.77 -7.76
N ARG A 65 -5.57 -4.88 -8.30
CA ARG A 65 -4.75 -5.90 -8.98
C ARG A 65 -4.68 -5.63 -10.47
N THR A 66 -3.55 -5.09 -10.91
CA THR A 66 -3.27 -4.82 -12.33
C THR A 66 -2.28 -5.82 -12.92
N TRP A 67 -2.17 -5.83 -14.26
CA TRP A 67 -1.20 -6.63 -15.00
C TRP A 67 0.00 -5.77 -15.40
N LEU A 68 1.20 -6.28 -15.13
CA LEU A 68 2.45 -5.72 -15.64
C LEU A 68 3.09 -6.72 -16.62
N GLY A 69 3.21 -6.32 -17.88
CA GLY A 69 3.98 -7.04 -18.89
C GLY A 69 5.40 -6.48 -18.98
N ILE A 70 6.41 -7.34 -18.85
CA ILE A 70 7.83 -6.96 -19.02
C ILE A 70 8.48 -7.92 -20.02
N ALA A 71 9.11 -7.37 -21.06
CA ALA A 71 9.83 -8.15 -22.06
C ALA A 71 11.09 -7.40 -22.50
N GLY A 72 12.16 -8.13 -22.80
CA GLY A 72 13.40 -7.57 -23.32
C GLY A 72 14.66 -8.27 -22.79
N PRO A 73 15.85 -7.75 -23.15
CA PRO A 73 17.11 -8.21 -22.59
C PRO A 73 17.10 -8.16 -21.06
N GLY A 74 17.75 -9.12 -20.42
CA GLY A 74 17.83 -9.18 -18.96
C GLY A 74 16.56 -9.68 -18.24
N ILE A 75 15.42 -9.87 -18.94
CA ILE A 75 14.17 -10.36 -18.34
C ILE A 75 14.04 -11.89 -18.45
N ARG A 76 13.62 -12.55 -17.37
CA ARG A 76 13.30 -13.99 -17.34
C ARG A 76 11.98 -14.26 -18.05
N GLN A 77 11.93 -15.33 -18.83
CA GLN A 77 10.72 -15.80 -19.50
C GLN A 77 9.89 -16.67 -18.54
N LEU A 78 9.15 -16.03 -17.63
CA LEU A 78 8.34 -16.73 -16.61
C LEU A 78 6.91 -17.03 -17.07
N GLY A 79 6.49 -16.50 -18.23
CA GLY A 79 5.09 -16.50 -18.63
C GLY A 79 4.22 -15.66 -17.68
N GLN A 80 2.93 -15.96 -17.64
CA GLN A 80 2.00 -15.35 -16.71
C GLN A 80 2.23 -15.92 -15.30
N THR A 81 2.46 -15.05 -14.30
CA THR A 81 2.57 -15.45 -12.90
C THR A 81 1.96 -14.40 -11.97
N SER A 82 1.43 -14.87 -10.84
CA SER A 82 0.95 -14.04 -9.72
C SER A 82 1.77 -14.29 -8.44
N SER A 83 2.94 -14.95 -8.56
CA SER A 83 3.75 -15.37 -7.41
C SER A 83 4.69 -14.29 -6.87
N VAL A 84 4.78 -13.14 -7.55
CA VAL A 84 5.70 -12.06 -7.18
C VAL A 84 4.87 -10.89 -6.69
N TRP A 85 5.09 -10.50 -5.43
CA TRP A 85 4.49 -9.30 -4.87
C TRP A 85 5.23 -8.05 -5.36
N THR A 86 4.54 -7.16 -6.06
CA THR A 86 5.05 -5.89 -6.62
C THR A 86 3.96 -4.83 -6.62
N ASP A 87 4.33 -3.56 -6.71
CA ASP A 87 3.39 -2.49 -7.04
C ASP A 87 3.89 -1.61 -8.21
N HIS A 88 3.06 -0.66 -8.66
CA HIS A 88 3.42 0.23 -9.76
C HIS A 88 4.68 1.04 -9.52
N THR A 89 5.02 1.35 -8.26
CA THR A 89 6.23 2.14 -7.96
C THR A 89 7.51 1.38 -8.28
N ASP A 90 7.45 0.04 -8.35
CA ASP A 90 8.60 -0.82 -8.66
C ASP A 90 9.00 -0.82 -10.15
N ILE A 91 8.10 -0.36 -11.03
CA ILE A 91 8.31 -0.37 -12.49
C ILE A 91 9.50 0.52 -12.86
N GLN A 92 9.48 1.77 -12.38
CA GLN A 92 10.50 2.76 -12.71
C GLN A 92 11.92 2.35 -12.28
N PRO A 93 12.19 1.97 -11.02
CA PRO A 93 13.54 1.54 -10.63
C PRO A 93 13.96 0.26 -11.35
N THR A 94 13.03 -0.63 -11.70
CA THR A 94 13.35 -1.82 -12.52
C THR A 94 13.80 -1.44 -13.92
N MET A 95 13.10 -0.50 -14.58
CA MET A 95 13.51 0.00 -15.90
C MET A 95 14.88 0.69 -15.84
N LEU A 96 15.13 1.51 -14.82
CA LEU A 96 16.42 2.19 -14.66
C LEU A 96 17.57 1.21 -14.43
N ALA A 97 17.37 0.20 -13.57
CA ALA A 97 18.38 -0.83 -13.32
C ALA A 97 18.74 -1.60 -14.61
N LEU A 98 17.74 -1.93 -15.44
CA LEU A 98 17.96 -2.58 -16.75
C LEU A 98 18.67 -1.69 -17.77
N ALA A 99 18.43 -0.38 -17.71
CA ALA A 99 19.08 0.61 -18.57
C ALA A 99 20.46 1.05 -18.07
N GLY A 100 20.90 0.62 -16.88
CA GLY A 100 22.12 1.09 -16.23
C GLY A 100 22.04 2.56 -15.80
N LEU A 101 20.84 3.05 -15.49
CA LEU A 101 20.55 4.42 -15.06
C LEU A 101 20.20 4.47 -13.56
N SER A 102 20.20 5.66 -12.99
CA SER A 102 19.79 5.93 -11.61
C SER A 102 18.98 7.24 -11.52
N ASN A 103 18.18 7.36 -10.47
CA ASN A 103 17.54 8.63 -10.11
C ASN A 103 18.48 9.50 -9.25
N ASP A 104 18.18 10.79 -9.19
CA ASP A 104 18.73 11.74 -8.21
C ASP A 104 17.94 11.78 -6.88
N TYR A 105 16.86 11.00 -6.79
CA TYR A 105 16.08 10.77 -5.58
C TYR A 105 15.90 9.27 -5.30
N THR A 106 15.53 8.91 -4.07
CA THR A 106 15.19 7.52 -3.72
C THR A 106 13.72 7.24 -4.03
N PRO A 107 13.38 6.33 -4.96
CA PRO A 107 11.99 6.01 -5.26
C PRO A 107 11.35 5.18 -4.13
N ASP A 108 10.02 5.23 -4.04
CA ASP A 108 9.24 4.36 -3.12
C ASP A 108 9.16 2.89 -3.62
N GLY A 109 9.55 2.66 -4.86
CA GLY A 109 9.65 1.33 -5.42
C GLY A 109 11.01 0.67 -5.19
N ARG A 110 11.07 -0.62 -5.50
CA ARG A 110 12.31 -1.40 -5.57
C ARG A 110 12.49 -2.03 -6.94
N VAL A 111 13.72 -2.46 -7.25
CA VAL A 111 13.95 -3.32 -8.41
C VAL A 111 13.25 -4.67 -8.22
N ILE A 112 12.50 -5.13 -9.23
CA ILE A 112 11.83 -6.44 -9.21
C ILE A 112 12.79 -7.54 -9.64
N THR A 113 13.72 -7.87 -8.75
CA THR A 113 14.80 -8.84 -8.99
C THR A 113 14.31 -10.21 -9.43
N GLN A 114 13.10 -10.61 -9.01
CA GLN A 114 12.49 -11.89 -9.35
C GLN A 114 12.29 -12.09 -10.86
N PHE A 115 12.10 -11.01 -11.63
CA PHE A 115 11.97 -11.04 -13.09
C PHE A 115 13.29 -10.85 -13.84
N LEU A 116 14.40 -10.57 -13.16
CA LEU A 116 15.69 -10.34 -13.80
C LEU A 116 16.49 -11.65 -13.94
N LYS A 117 17.16 -11.82 -15.07
CA LYS A 117 18.17 -12.87 -15.26
C LYS A 117 19.37 -12.56 -14.36
N ASN A 118 20.12 -13.58 -13.93
CA ASN A 118 21.29 -13.40 -13.07
C ASN A 118 22.30 -12.38 -13.60
N GLY A 119 22.57 -12.39 -14.92
CA GLY A 119 23.50 -11.44 -15.55
C GLY A 119 22.97 -10.01 -15.68
N ALA A 120 21.69 -9.76 -15.37
CA ALA A 120 21.07 -8.44 -15.37
C ALA A 120 20.77 -7.94 -13.94
N LEU A 121 21.14 -8.72 -12.91
CA LEU A 121 21.03 -8.25 -11.52
C LEU A 121 22.09 -7.17 -11.25
N PRO A 122 21.70 -6.04 -10.65
CA PRO A 122 22.66 -5.03 -10.18
C PRO A 122 23.73 -5.61 -9.27
N GLN A 123 24.96 -5.06 -9.33
CA GLN A 123 26.12 -5.64 -8.66
C GLN A 123 25.93 -5.80 -7.14
N GLY A 124 25.29 -4.83 -6.48
CA GLY A 124 25.04 -4.87 -5.02
C GLY A 124 24.03 -5.95 -4.59
N ILE A 125 23.33 -6.59 -5.53
CA ILE A 125 22.42 -7.71 -5.24
C ILE A 125 23.17 -9.05 -5.23
N HIS A 126 24.31 -9.15 -5.92
CA HIS A 126 25.09 -10.40 -5.96
C HIS A 126 25.59 -10.75 -4.55
N GLY A 127 25.52 -12.04 -4.19
CA GLY A 127 25.86 -12.52 -2.84
C GLY A 127 24.75 -12.34 -1.79
N HIS A 128 23.75 -11.48 -2.04
CA HIS A 128 22.64 -11.19 -1.12
C HIS A 128 21.25 -11.40 -1.75
N ALA A 129 21.19 -11.97 -2.95
CA ALA A 129 19.98 -12.00 -3.77
C ALA A 129 18.74 -12.56 -3.07
N ALA A 130 18.87 -13.66 -2.33
CA ALA A 130 17.75 -14.26 -1.59
C ALA A 130 17.25 -13.33 -0.47
N ALA A 131 18.17 -12.77 0.34
CA ALA A 131 17.83 -11.89 1.45
C ALA A 131 17.20 -10.58 0.96
N LEU A 132 17.75 -9.96 -0.09
CA LEU A 132 17.19 -8.74 -0.67
C LEU A 132 15.85 -8.98 -1.37
N THR A 133 15.66 -10.16 -1.97
CA THR A 133 14.36 -10.54 -2.53
C THR A 133 13.32 -10.66 -1.43
N GLN A 134 13.64 -11.32 -0.32
CA GLN A 134 12.74 -11.42 0.84
C GLN A 134 12.46 -10.05 1.47
N LEU A 135 13.49 -9.24 1.68
CA LEU A 135 13.34 -7.86 2.18
C LEU A 135 12.41 -7.05 1.27
N GLY A 136 12.59 -7.19 -0.05
CA GLY A 136 11.77 -6.51 -1.03
C GLY A 136 10.30 -6.93 -1.03
N VAL A 137 10.00 -8.21 -0.80
CA VAL A 137 8.62 -8.69 -0.65
C VAL A 137 8.00 -8.09 0.61
N VAL A 138 8.65 -8.23 1.77
CA VAL A 138 8.13 -7.72 3.04
C VAL A 138 7.96 -6.20 3.01
N TYR A 139 8.92 -5.47 2.44
CA TYR A 139 8.82 -4.02 2.24
C TYR A 139 7.52 -3.61 1.52
N LYS A 140 7.13 -4.40 0.51
CA LYS A 140 5.91 -4.11 -0.26
C LYS A 140 4.66 -4.53 0.50
N GLU A 141 4.69 -5.62 1.24
CA GLU A 141 3.55 -6.06 2.08
C GLU A 141 3.23 -5.05 3.19
N ILE A 142 4.24 -4.38 3.76
CA ILE A 142 4.04 -3.35 4.80
C ILE A 142 3.70 -1.96 4.24
N ASN A 143 3.96 -1.69 2.95
CA ASN A 143 3.92 -0.33 2.40
C ASN A 143 2.94 -0.14 1.23
N ALA A 144 2.54 -1.21 0.54
CA ALA A 144 1.61 -1.12 -0.57
C ALA A 144 0.20 -0.72 -0.07
N PRO A 145 -0.50 0.21 -0.73
CA PRO A 145 -1.85 0.63 -0.33
C PRO A 145 -2.90 -0.50 -0.34
N PHE A 146 -2.69 -1.53 -1.16
CA PHE A 146 -3.50 -2.74 -1.25
C PHE A 146 -2.81 -3.94 -0.59
N GLY A 147 -1.84 -3.69 0.29
CA GLY A 147 -1.11 -4.71 1.04
C GLY A 147 -1.83 -5.17 2.30
N PRO A 148 -1.39 -6.31 2.88
CA PRO A 148 -2.00 -6.88 4.08
C PRO A 148 -2.08 -5.88 5.24
N LEU A 149 -1.01 -5.09 5.49
CA LEU A 149 -1.02 -4.08 6.55
C LEU A 149 -2.12 -3.04 6.34
N SER A 150 -2.30 -2.55 5.10
CA SER A 150 -3.32 -1.55 4.78
C SER A 150 -4.73 -2.08 5.00
N TYR A 151 -5.00 -3.33 4.60
CA TYR A 151 -6.30 -3.96 4.84
C TYR A 151 -6.59 -4.21 6.32
N ASP A 152 -5.59 -4.67 7.08
CA ASP A 152 -5.73 -4.85 8.52
C ASP A 152 -6.00 -3.53 9.26
N VAL A 153 -5.28 -2.46 8.89
CA VAL A 153 -5.48 -1.11 9.45
C VAL A 153 -6.82 -0.53 9.03
N LEU A 154 -7.27 -0.75 7.78
CA LEU A 154 -8.59 -0.34 7.32
C LEU A 154 -9.70 -1.02 8.14
N GLY A 155 -9.61 -2.34 8.34
CA GLY A 155 -10.56 -3.09 9.16
C GLY A 155 -10.58 -2.60 10.62
N ALA A 156 -9.42 -2.31 11.20
CA ALA A 156 -9.31 -1.74 12.53
C ALA A 156 -9.94 -0.34 12.62
N SER A 157 -9.66 0.52 11.65
CA SER A 157 -10.20 1.89 11.56
C SER A 157 -11.73 1.88 11.44
N THR A 158 -12.28 1.00 10.60
CA THR A 158 -13.73 0.80 10.51
C THR A 158 -14.32 0.38 11.85
N ARG A 159 -13.70 -0.55 12.58
CA ARG A 159 -14.18 -0.95 13.91
C ARG A 159 -14.11 0.18 14.93
N ALA A 160 -13.06 0.99 14.90
CA ALA A 160 -12.97 2.20 15.71
C ALA A 160 -14.14 3.15 15.43
N LEU A 161 -14.45 3.39 14.15
CA LEU A 161 -15.58 4.26 13.78
C LEU A 161 -16.93 3.70 14.23
N THR A 162 -17.09 2.37 14.24
CA THR A 162 -18.33 1.71 14.70
C THR A 162 -18.44 1.53 16.20
N SER A 163 -17.37 1.76 16.98
CA SER A 163 -17.37 1.47 18.42
C SER A 163 -18.20 2.44 19.25
N GLY A 164 -18.59 3.58 18.68
CA GLY A 164 -19.09 4.72 19.42
C GLY A 164 -20.54 5.10 19.16
N SER A 165 -21.24 5.46 20.24
CA SER A 165 -22.59 6.02 20.33
C SER A 165 -22.68 7.52 19.97
N GLY A 166 -21.67 8.09 19.27
CA GLY A 166 -21.56 9.53 18.96
C GLY A 166 -20.94 10.42 20.06
N ASP A 167 -20.32 9.84 21.09
CA ASP A 167 -19.71 10.55 22.23
C ASP A 167 -18.21 10.85 22.01
N PRO A 168 -17.72 12.08 22.27
CA PRO A 168 -16.29 12.44 22.21
C PRO A 168 -15.34 11.61 23.11
N THR A 169 -15.88 10.87 24.07
CA THR A 169 -15.14 10.07 25.05
C THR A 169 -15.05 8.58 24.71
N ASP A 170 -15.35 8.19 23.46
CA ASP A 170 -15.25 6.79 23.02
C ASP A 170 -13.82 6.25 23.23
N SER A 171 -13.67 5.53 24.34
CA SER A 171 -12.40 4.92 24.76
C SER A 171 -11.93 3.83 23.79
N THR A 172 -12.85 3.16 23.10
CA THR A 172 -12.52 2.13 22.10
C THR A 172 -11.95 2.78 20.84
N TYR A 173 -12.61 3.83 20.33
CA TYR A 173 -12.11 4.61 19.20
C TYR A 173 -10.70 5.15 19.48
N ASN A 174 -10.51 5.76 20.65
CA ASN A 174 -9.22 6.34 21.06
C ASN A 174 -8.12 5.26 21.19
N ALA A 175 -8.44 4.11 21.79
CA ALA A 175 -7.48 3.02 21.95
C ALA A 175 -7.06 2.41 20.60
N ILE A 176 -7.99 2.18 19.68
CA ILE A 176 -7.67 1.64 18.35
C ILE A 176 -6.90 2.67 17.53
N SER A 177 -7.31 3.94 17.54
CA SER A 177 -6.63 5.03 16.84
C SER A 177 -5.17 5.20 17.30
N ALA A 178 -4.92 5.12 18.61
CA ALA A 178 -3.55 5.17 19.15
C ALA A 178 -2.69 3.99 18.67
N ARG A 179 -3.27 2.78 18.58
CA ARG A 179 -2.57 1.59 18.07
C ARG A 179 -2.28 1.69 16.56
N ILE A 180 -3.21 2.21 15.77
CA ILE A 180 -3.00 2.50 14.33
C ILE A 180 -1.86 3.51 14.18
N LYS A 181 -1.86 4.58 14.98
CA LYS A 181 -0.78 5.57 14.94
C LYS A 181 0.58 4.94 15.24
N SER A 182 0.69 4.17 16.32
CA SER A 182 1.94 3.50 16.68
C SER A 182 2.42 2.54 15.58
N LEU A 183 1.51 1.75 14.98
CA LEU A 183 1.84 0.90 13.83
C LEU A 183 2.35 1.71 12.64
N THR A 184 1.75 2.87 12.38
CA THR A 184 2.15 3.76 11.28
C THR A 184 3.53 4.34 11.50
N ASP A 185 3.81 4.84 12.71
CA ASP A 185 5.12 5.38 13.08
C ASP A 185 6.23 4.30 12.93
N ASP A 186 5.97 3.08 13.43
CA ASP A 186 6.89 1.94 13.31
C ASP A 186 7.09 1.51 11.84
N ARG A 187 6.00 1.48 11.06
CA ARG A 187 6.02 1.18 9.62
C ARG A 187 6.90 2.17 8.88
N ASP A 188 6.67 3.46 9.07
CA ASP A 188 7.37 4.53 8.34
C ASP A 188 8.88 4.48 8.60
N ALA A 189 9.27 4.29 9.88
CA ALA A 189 10.67 4.17 10.25
C ALA A 189 11.34 2.93 9.61
N LEU A 190 10.68 1.77 9.69
CA LEU A 190 11.21 0.52 9.12
C LEU A 190 11.25 0.56 7.59
N ALA A 191 10.18 1.02 6.95
CA ALA A 191 10.08 1.17 5.51
C ALA A 191 11.17 2.09 4.95
N ALA A 192 11.52 3.18 5.65
CA ALA A 192 12.61 4.05 5.26
C ALA A 192 13.98 3.31 5.26
N GLN A 193 14.24 2.47 6.26
CA GLN A 193 15.46 1.65 6.31
C GLN A 193 15.49 0.60 5.20
N MET A 194 14.40 -0.15 5.03
CA MET A 194 14.28 -1.17 3.99
C MET A 194 14.47 -0.57 2.59
N ARG A 195 13.81 0.56 2.31
CA ARG A 195 13.95 1.30 1.05
C ARG A 195 15.39 1.71 0.80
N GLY A 196 16.09 2.23 1.81
CA GLY A 196 17.51 2.58 1.71
C GLY A 196 18.39 1.40 1.32
N VAL A 197 18.21 0.24 1.97
CA VAL A 197 18.96 -0.98 1.65
C VAL A 197 18.69 -1.47 0.23
N LEU A 198 17.41 -1.54 -0.17
CA LEU A 198 17.00 -2.00 -1.50
C LEU A 198 17.54 -1.06 -2.60
N ASN A 199 17.45 0.25 -2.39
CA ASN A 199 17.96 1.25 -3.33
C ASN A 199 19.49 1.19 -3.45
N ASN A 200 20.20 1.10 -2.33
CA ASN A 200 21.67 0.99 -2.32
C ASN A 200 22.15 -0.26 -3.07
N ALA A 201 21.51 -1.41 -2.83
CA ALA A 201 21.85 -2.65 -3.52
C ALA A 201 21.63 -2.56 -5.04
N ALA A 202 20.61 -1.81 -5.47
CA ALA A 202 20.29 -1.61 -6.87
C ALA A 202 21.18 -0.59 -7.59
N PHE A 203 21.63 0.47 -6.90
CA PHE A 203 22.21 1.65 -7.55
C PHE A 203 23.58 2.08 -6.99
N GLY A 204 24.31 1.18 -6.32
CA GLY A 204 25.74 1.38 -5.99
C GLY A 204 26.02 2.02 -4.63
N GLY A 205 25.13 1.85 -3.66
CA GLY A 205 25.34 2.25 -2.26
C GLY A 205 25.88 1.12 -1.37
N LEU A 206 26.05 1.41 -0.08
CA LEU A 206 26.47 0.42 0.92
C LEU A 206 25.34 -0.60 1.16
N VAL A 207 25.69 -1.89 1.03
CA VAL A 207 24.80 -3.01 1.31
C VAL A 207 25.18 -3.63 2.66
N PRO A 208 24.24 -3.74 3.61
CA PRO A 208 24.48 -4.41 4.88
C PRO A 208 24.78 -5.90 4.71
N THR A 209 25.18 -6.56 5.81
CA THR A 209 25.38 -8.00 5.81
C THR A 209 24.07 -8.75 5.56
N THR A 210 24.15 -9.98 5.04
CA THR A 210 22.99 -10.86 4.83
C THR A 210 22.14 -11.03 6.09
N SER A 211 22.77 -11.14 7.27
CA SER A 211 22.05 -11.24 8.56
C SER A 211 21.21 -9.99 8.82
N GLN A 212 21.81 -8.81 8.69
CA GLN A 212 21.11 -7.53 8.91
C GLN A 212 19.93 -7.35 7.95
N ILE A 213 20.05 -7.82 6.71
CA ILE A 213 18.96 -7.80 5.72
C ILE A 213 17.80 -8.70 6.18
N TYR A 214 18.09 -9.91 6.66
CA TYR A 214 17.05 -10.81 7.20
C TYR A 214 16.44 -10.27 8.50
N ASP A 215 17.22 -9.61 9.36
CA ASP A 215 16.72 -8.99 10.59
C ASP A 215 15.69 -7.90 10.27
N LEU A 216 15.91 -7.08 9.24
CA LEU A 216 14.93 -6.11 8.76
C LEU A 216 13.66 -6.81 8.25
N ALA A 217 13.80 -7.85 7.43
CA ALA A 217 12.64 -8.60 6.93
C ALA A 217 11.82 -9.23 8.08
N SER A 218 12.50 -9.74 9.12
CA SER A 218 11.86 -10.28 10.32
C SER A 218 11.08 -9.22 11.12
N GLN A 219 11.64 -8.00 11.24
CA GLN A 219 10.93 -6.86 11.85
C GLN A 219 9.66 -6.51 11.05
N GLY A 220 9.72 -6.57 9.72
CA GLY A 220 8.54 -6.33 8.87
C GLY A 220 7.47 -7.40 9.07
N ASN A 221 7.85 -8.68 9.14
CA ASN A 221 6.90 -9.76 9.47
C ASN A 221 6.26 -9.60 10.85
N THR A 222 7.02 -9.10 11.83
CA THR A 222 6.50 -8.78 13.17
C THR A 222 5.48 -7.64 13.10
N LEU A 223 5.76 -6.61 12.30
CA LEU A 223 4.82 -5.51 12.06
C LEU A 223 3.53 -5.99 11.40
N LEU A 224 3.63 -6.84 10.37
CA LEU A 224 2.46 -7.48 9.72
C LEU A 224 1.64 -8.29 10.72
N THR A 225 2.29 -9.05 11.61
CA THR A 225 1.60 -9.81 12.66
C THR A 225 0.85 -8.88 13.62
N ARG A 226 1.46 -7.77 14.05
CA ARG A 226 0.81 -6.77 14.92
C ARG A 226 -0.36 -6.08 14.22
N ALA A 227 -0.21 -5.76 12.94
CA ALA A 227 -1.29 -5.22 12.12
C ALA A 227 -2.45 -6.22 12.04
N ASN A 228 -2.16 -7.48 11.71
CA ASN A 228 -3.17 -8.52 11.64
C ASN A 228 -3.91 -8.75 12.96
N GLN A 229 -3.20 -8.79 14.09
CA GLN A 229 -3.82 -8.86 15.42
C GLN A 229 -4.70 -7.64 15.74
N LEU A 230 -4.39 -6.48 15.17
CA LEU A 230 -5.23 -5.30 15.25
C LEU A 230 -6.37 -5.35 14.22
N GLY A 231 -6.21 -6.05 13.09
CA GLY A 231 -7.17 -6.15 11.99
C GLY A 231 -8.22 -7.24 12.18
N VAL A 232 -7.90 -8.36 12.84
CA VAL A 232 -8.81 -9.51 13.07
C VAL A 232 -10.13 -9.04 13.69
N GLY A 233 -11.18 -9.17 12.87
CA GLY A 233 -12.45 -8.46 13.00
C GLY A 233 -13.00 -8.00 11.64
N TYR A 234 -12.18 -8.06 10.58
CA TYR A 234 -12.60 -7.83 9.20
C TYR A 234 -11.78 -8.76 8.29
N SER A 235 -12.38 -9.84 7.81
CA SER A 235 -11.99 -10.40 6.51
C SER A 235 -12.98 -9.83 5.50
N PRO A 236 -12.52 -9.29 4.35
CA PRO A 236 -13.44 -8.96 3.27
C PRO A 236 -14.23 -10.20 2.83
#